data_AF-A0A350PC15-F1
#
_entry.id   AF-A0A350PC15-F1
#
_cell.length_a   1.000
_cell.length_b   1.000
_cell.length_c   1.000
_cell.angle_alpha   90.00
_cell.angle_beta   90.00
_cell.angle_gamma   90.00
#
_symmetry.space_group_name_H-M   'P 1'
#
loop_
_entity.id
_entity.type
_entity.pdbx_description
1 polymer ?
#
loop_
_entity_poly.entity_id
_entity_poly.type
_entity_poly.pdbx_seq_one_letter_code
_entity_poly.pdbx_strand_id
1 'polypeptide(L)'
;MLLFLLFLSCTRDFFIAHEIDKITYETITETQYVYVQDTAPPPPRDTSPDLLPLWVDSFSQPNTVNGLDIIWVIDRSGSMVDEATQVLLGIETMINALPQTDWRLVMINISSANVINDQTFPLIPGDGINEAQ
;
A
#
# COMPACT_ATOMS: atom_id res chain seq x y z
N MET A 1 3.02 36.68 16.26
CA MET A 1 2.28 35.64 17.03
C MET A 1 1.67 34.56 16.14
N LEU A 2 1.24 34.86 14.90
CA LEU A 2 0.75 33.86 13.94
C LEU A 2 1.85 32.92 13.39
N LEU A 3 3.09 33.40 13.30
CA LEU A 3 4.24 32.63 12.78
C LEU A 3 4.74 31.52 13.74
N PHE A 4 4.43 31.63 15.04
CA PHE A 4 4.83 30.63 16.03
C PHE A 4 3.86 29.43 16.08
N LEU A 5 2.64 29.60 15.55
CA LEU A 5 1.60 28.56 15.52
C LEU A 5 1.78 27.56 14.36
N LEU A 6 2.56 27.91 13.32
CA LEU A 6 2.84 27.03 12.18
C LEU A 6 3.83 25.89 12.50
N PHE A 7 4.65 26.02 13.55
CA PHE A 7 5.64 25.01 13.94
C PHE A 7 5.08 23.90 14.86
N LEU A 8 3.82 23.99 15.26
CA LEU A 8 3.18 23.06 16.21
C LEU A 8 2.20 22.06 15.56
N SER A 9 2.01 22.10 14.23
CA SER A 9 1.00 21.25 13.55
C SER A 9 1.47 19.82 13.22
N CYS A 10 2.75 19.49 13.40
CA CYS A 10 3.32 18.17 13.04
C CYS A 10 3.53 17.21 14.22
N THR A 11 3.09 17.53 15.45
CA THR A 11 3.32 16.68 16.64
C THR A 11 2.02 16.16 17.26
N ARG A 12 1.11 15.60 16.45
CA ARG A 12 -0.05 14.88 17.00
C ARG A 12 -0.03 13.42 16.56
N ASP A 13 0.35 12.56 17.50
CA ASP A 13 0.17 11.12 17.41
C ASP A 13 -1.29 10.78 17.68
N PHE A 14 -2.13 10.84 16.65
CA PHE A 14 -3.44 10.19 16.66
C PHE A 14 -3.32 8.80 16.04
N PHE A 15 -2.54 7.92 16.67
CA PHE A 15 -2.68 6.50 16.42
C PHE A 15 -3.88 5.98 17.23
N ILE A 16 -4.81 5.32 16.55
CA ILE A 16 -5.82 4.50 17.23
C ILE A 16 -5.07 3.27 17.76
N ALA A 17 -4.65 3.30 19.02
CA ALA A 17 -4.30 2.09 19.74
C ALA A 17 -5.61 1.42 20.18
N HIS A 18 -6.02 0.37 19.48
CA HIS A 18 -7.07 -0.52 19.98
C HIS A 18 -6.42 -1.50 20.96
N GLU A 19 -6.87 -1.49 22.22
CA GLU A 19 -6.53 -2.54 23.18
C GLU A 19 -7.34 -3.78 22.80
N ILE A 20 -6.66 -4.80 22.26
CA ILE A 20 -7.29 -6.07 21.90
C ILE A 20 -7.29 -6.96 23.16
N ASP A 21 -8.46 -7.13 23.76
CA ASP A 21 -8.66 -8.19 24.77
C ASP A 21 -8.52 -9.55 24.09
N LYS A 22 -7.38 -10.20 24.31
CA LYS A 22 -7.05 -11.50 23.71
C LYS A 22 -7.83 -12.62 24.41
N ILE A 23 -9.03 -12.92 23.90
CA ILE A 23 -9.72 -14.17 24.26
C ILE A 23 -8.89 -15.32 23.68
N THR A 24 -8.30 -16.11 24.57
CA THR A 24 -7.40 -17.22 24.21
C THR A 24 -8.21 -18.49 24.03
N TYR A 25 -8.26 -18.99 22.80
CA TYR A 25 -8.62 -20.39 22.53
C TYR A 25 -7.31 -21.15 22.34
N GLU A 26 -7.02 -22.10 23.24
CA GLU A 26 -5.89 -23.02 23.08
C GLU A 26 -6.21 -24.02 21.96
N THR A 27 -5.84 -23.66 20.74
CA THR A 27 -5.62 -24.65 19.68
C THR A 27 -4.13 -24.99 19.72
N ILE A 28 -3.78 -26.15 20.28
CA ILE A 28 -2.41 -26.65 20.29
C ILE A 28 -2.08 -27.12 18.87
N THR A 29 -1.61 -26.19 18.03
CA THR A 29 -0.82 -26.51 16.84
C THR A 29 0.63 -26.22 17.18
N GLU A 30 1.44 -27.27 17.23
CA GLU A 30 2.88 -27.17 17.46
C GLU A 30 3.52 -26.48 16.24
N THR A 31 3.58 -25.14 16.27
CA THR A 31 4.29 -24.36 15.25
C THR A 31 5.79 -24.48 15.49
N GLN A 32 6.45 -25.33 14.72
CA GLN A 32 7.91 -25.40 14.71
C GLN A 32 8.46 -24.19 13.95
N TYR A 33 8.95 -23.19 14.67
CA TYR A 33 9.66 -22.05 14.09
C TYR A 33 11.09 -22.46 13.75
N VAL A 34 11.43 -22.51 12.45
CA VAL A 34 12.81 -22.62 11.98
C VAL A 34 13.36 -21.20 11.81
N TYR A 35 14.21 -20.77 12.75
CA TYR A 35 14.92 -19.51 12.64
C TYR A 35 16.12 -19.69 11.72
N VAL A 36 15.99 -19.29 10.46
CA VAL A 36 17.14 -19.14 9.56
C VAL A 36 17.82 -17.84 9.97
N GLN A 37 19.01 -17.93 10.55
CA GLN A 37 19.82 -16.74 10.79
C GLN A 37 20.26 -16.16 9.45
N ASP A 38 19.79 -14.97 9.14
CA ASP A 38 20.32 -14.19 8.04
C ASP A 38 21.70 -13.67 8.43
N THR A 39 22.74 -14.42 8.06
CA THR A 39 24.13 -14.02 8.23
C THR A 39 24.63 -13.19 7.04
N ALA A 40 23.74 -12.77 6.13
CA ALA A 40 24.16 -11.94 5.00
C ALA A 40 24.66 -10.59 5.54
N PRO A 41 25.83 -10.11 5.08
CA PRO A 41 26.24 -8.75 5.35
C PRO A 41 25.15 -7.80 4.88
N PRO A 42 24.85 -6.71 5.63
CA PRO A 42 23.91 -5.70 5.15
C PRO A 42 24.39 -5.22 3.77
N PRO A 43 23.48 -5.12 2.79
CA PRO A 43 23.88 -4.73 1.45
C PRO A 43 24.57 -3.38 1.50
N PRO A 44 25.68 -3.18 0.75
CA PRO A 44 26.33 -1.89 0.68
C PRO A 44 25.32 -0.82 0.26
N ARG A 45 25.29 0.29 0.99
CA ARG A 45 24.43 1.42 0.65
C ARG A 45 24.92 2.01 -0.67
N ASP A 46 24.14 1.83 -1.73
CA ASP A 46 24.46 2.33 -3.05
C ASP A 46 24.27 3.86 -3.12
N THR A 47 25.30 4.57 -3.54
CA THR A 47 25.31 6.03 -3.77
C THR A 47 25.59 6.37 -5.24
N SER A 48 25.53 5.39 -6.14
CA SER A 48 25.81 5.56 -7.57
C SER A 48 24.64 6.23 -8.30
N PRO A 49 24.88 7.15 -9.25
CA PRO A 49 23.83 7.78 -10.07
C PRO A 49 23.33 6.87 -11.22
N ASP A 50 23.90 5.68 -11.37
CA ASP A 50 23.45 4.70 -12.35
C ASP A 50 22.25 3.93 -11.80
N LEU A 51 21.12 4.06 -12.49
CA LEU A 51 19.84 3.41 -12.20
C LEU A 51 20.06 1.95 -11.76
N LEU A 52 19.84 1.70 -10.46
CA LEU A 52 19.72 0.35 -9.93
C LEU A 52 18.80 -0.47 -10.84
N PRO A 53 19.14 -1.73 -11.18
CA PRO A 53 18.26 -2.57 -11.96
C PRO A 53 16.92 -2.68 -11.22
N LEU A 54 15.87 -2.17 -11.85
CA LEU A 54 14.50 -2.30 -11.35
C LEU A 54 14.19 -3.78 -11.19
N TRP A 55 14.20 -4.24 -9.95
CA TRP A 55 13.77 -5.58 -9.59
C TRP A 55 12.27 -5.72 -9.87
N VAL A 56 11.95 -6.50 -10.91
CA VAL A 56 10.59 -6.91 -11.24
C VAL A 56 10.49 -8.39 -10.89
N ASP A 57 9.68 -8.71 -9.89
CA ASP A 57 9.36 -10.09 -9.54
C ASP A 57 8.02 -10.50 -10.16
N SER A 58 7.90 -11.77 -10.55
CA SER A 58 6.67 -12.33 -11.09
C SER A 58 6.52 -13.77 -10.62
N PHE A 59 5.30 -14.16 -10.28
CA PHE A 59 4.99 -15.54 -9.91
C PHE A 59 3.83 -16.05 -10.75
N SER A 60 3.82 -17.36 -10.99
CA SER A 60 2.69 -18.03 -11.65
C SER A 60 1.68 -18.44 -10.59
N GLN A 61 0.44 -17.98 -10.73
CA GLN A 61 -0.65 -18.43 -9.88
C GLN A 61 -1.03 -19.87 -10.25
N PRO A 62 -1.03 -20.81 -9.28
CA PRO A 62 -1.20 -22.24 -9.56
C PRO A 62 -2.60 -22.64 -10.06
N ASN A 63 -3.61 -21.77 -9.93
CA ASN A 63 -4.98 -22.03 -10.36
C ASN A 63 -5.56 -20.80 -11.06
N THR A 64 -6.48 -21.02 -12.00
CA THR A 64 -7.35 -19.97 -12.53
C THR A 64 -8.27 -19.50 -11.41
N VAL A 65 -8.00 -18.34 -10.83
CA VAL A 65 -8.92 -17.67 -9.93
C VAL A 65 -10.09 -17.09 -10.72
N ASN A 66 -11.30 -17.20 -10.16
CA ASN A 66 -12.48 -16.51 -10.70
C ASN A 66 -12.35 -15.02 -10.37
N GLY A 67 -11.63 -14.34 -11.25
CA GLY A 67 -11.36 -12.91 -11.17
C GLY A 67 -10.21 -12.49 -10.25
N LEU A 68 -9.85 -11.21 -10.39
CA LEU A 68 -8.77 -10.54 -9.67
C LEU A 68 -9.34 -9.54 -8.65
N ASP A 69 -8.98 -9.68 -7.38
CA ASP A 69 -9.23 -8.64 -6.36
C ASP A 69 -7.92 -7.92 -6.05
N ILE A 70 -7.89 -6.62 -6.29
CA ILE A 70 -6.70 -5.79 -6.14
C ILE A 70 -6.94 -4.80 -5.00
N ILE A 71 -6.04 -4.81 -4.03
CA ILE A 71 -6.00 -3.81 -2.96
C ILE A 71 -4.77 -2.95 -3.20
N TRP A 72 -4.99 -1.68 -3.47
CA TRP A 72 -3.91 -0.72 -3.68
C TRP A 72 -3.86 0.23 -2.49
N VAL A 73 -2.81 0.09 -1.68
CA VAL A 73 -2.59 0.95 -0.51
C VAL A 73 -1.70 2.11 -0.92
N ILE A 74 -2.21 3.34 -0.84
CA ILE A 74 -1.55 4.55 -1.33
C ILE A 74 -1.21 5.45 -0.14
N ASP A 75 0.04 5.90 -0.08
CA ASP A 75 0.41 7.02 0.77
C ASP A 75 0.20 8.34 0.01
N ARG A 76 -0.71 9.19 0.49
CA ARG A 76 -0.89 10.57 0.01
C ARG A 76 -0.43 11.60 1.05
N SER A 77 0.55 11.23 1.87
CA SER A 77 1.21 12.15 2.80
C SER A 77 2.05 13.19 2.06
N GLY A 78 2.51 14.21 2.77
CA GLY A 78 3.27 15.31 2.16
C GLY A 78 4.57 14.88 1.47
N SER A 79 5.16 13.75 1.86
CA SER A 79 6.36 13.22 1.19
C SER A 79 6.11 12.60 -0.18
N MET A 80 4.85 12.39 -0.56
CA MET A 80 4.45 11.79 -1.84
C MET A 80 3.81 12.82 -2.79
N VAL A 81 3.91 14.12 -2.50
CA VAL A 81 3.28 15.20 -3.29
C VAL A 81 3.83 15.27 -4.71
N ASP A 82 5.14 15.08 -4.89
CA ASP A 82 5.78 15.21 -6.19
C ASP A 82 5.51 13.97 -7.07
N GLU A 83 5.27 12.82 -6.44
CA GLU A 83 4.98 11.54 -7.08
C GLU A 83 3.49 11.31 -7.32
N ALA A 84 2.60 12.12 -6.75
CA ALA A 84 1.15 11.90 -6.80
C ALA A 84 0.61 11.70 -8.23
N THR A 85 1.08 12.50 -9.19
CA THR A 85 0.71 12.36 -10.61
C THR A 85 1.22 11.05 -11.20
N GLN A 86 2.43 10.62 -10.85
CA GLN A 86 3.02 9.38 -11.36
C GLN A 86 2.27 8.16 -10.81
N VAL A 87 1.83 8.21 -9.55
CA VAL A 87 0.99 7.17 -8.95
C VAL A 87 -0.33 7.01 -9.71
N LEU A 88 -1.02 8.12 -10.03
CA LEU A 88 -2.26 8.08 -10.80
C LEU A 88 -2.06 7.51 -12.22
N LEU A 89 -0.98 7.90 -12.90
CA LEU A 89 -0.62 7.35 -14.22
C LEU A 89 -0.29 5.85 -14.16
N GLY A 90 0.36 5.40 -13.07
CA GLY A 90 0.63 3.99 -12.83
C GLY A 90 -0.65 3.18 -12.63
N ILE A 91 -1.62 3.73 -11.90
CA ILE A 91 -2.93 3.11 -11.70
C ILE A 91 -3.69 3.01 -13.03
N GLU A 92 -3.72 4.08 -13.83
CA GLU A 92 -4.35 4.04 -15.16
C GLU A 92 -3.69 3.01 -16.07
N THR A 93 -2.35 2.94 -16.08
CA THR A 93 -1.59 1.95 -16.85
C THR A 93 -1.92 0.53 -16.41
N MET A 94 -2.05 0.29 -15.11
CA MET A 94 -2.45 -1.00 -14.58
C MET A 94 -3.89 -1.35 -15.00
N ILE A 95 -4.87 -0.45 -14.81
CA ILE A 95 -6.28 -0.71 -15.18
C ILE A 95 -6.37 -1.12 -16.66
N ASN A 96 -5.62 -0.44 -17.53
CA ASN A 96 -5.57 -0.75 -18.96
C ASN A 96 -4.88 -2.10 -19.29
N ALA A 97 -4.09 -2.65 -18.36
CA ALA A 97 -3.46 -3.97 -18.48
C ALA A 97 -4.32 -5.10 -17.89
N LEU A 98 -5.40 -4.78 -17.16
CA LEU A 98 -6.29 -5.79 -16.59
C LEU A 98 -7.14 -6.47 -17.66
N PRO A 99 -7.62 -7.70 -17.40
CA PRO A 99 -8.57 -8.38 -18.28
C PRO A 99 -9.86 -7.56 -18.48
N GLN A 100 -10.58 -7.82 -19.56
CA GLN A 100 -11.84 -7.10 -19.84
C GLN A 100 -12.96 -7.37 -18.82
N THR A 101 -12.88 -8.46 -18.06
CA THR A 101 -13.87 -8.86 -17.06
C THR A 101 -13.20 -9.40 -15.81
N ASP A 102 -14.00 -9.59 -14.77
CA ASP A 102 -13.63 -10.32 -13.56
C ASP A 102 -12.46 -9.69 -12.81
N TRP A 103 -12.51 -8.38 -12.55
CA TRP A 103 -11.60 -7.77 -11.59
C TRP A 103 -12.31 -6.71 -10.73
N ARG A 104 -11.77 -6.45 -9.54
CA ARG A 104 -12.19 -5.36 -8.66
C ARG A 104 -10.96 -4.71 -8.05
N LEU A 105 -10.95 -3.38 -8.00
CA LEU A 105 -9.83 -2.61 -7.46
C LEU A 105 -10.32 -1.69 -6.35
N VAL A 106 -9.83 -1.91 -5.14
CA VAL A 106 -10.03 -1.03 -3.99
C VAL A 106 -8.76 -0.24 -3.73
N MET A 107 -8.87 1.08 -3.66
CA MET A 107 -7.78 1.95 -3.24
C MET A 107 -8.01 2.37 -1.79
N ILE A 108 -6.95 2.34 -0.99
CA ILE A 108 -6.99 2.71 0.43
C ILE A 108 -5.88 3.72 0.69
N ASN A 109 -6.26 4.89 1.17
CA ASN A 109 -5.29 5.90 1.57
C ASN A 109 -4.85 5.71 3.02
N ILE A 110 -3.54 5.73 3.26
CA ILE A 110 -2.98 5.63 4.62
C ILE A 110 -2.64 6.98 5.25
N SER A 111 -2.72 8.07 4.50
CA SER A 111 -2.46 9.42 5.01
C SER A 111 -3.63 9.90 5.88
N SER A 112 -3.32 10.22 7.14
CA SER A 112 -4.33 10.62 8.14
C SER A 112 -5.17 11.83 7.73
N ALA A 113 -4.60 12.75 6.94
CA ALA A 113 -5.30 13.93 6.44
C ALA A 113 -6.37 13.59 5.39
N ASN A 114 -6.20 12.48 4.67
CA ASN A 114 -7.00 12.14 3.51
C ASN A 114 -7.93 10.95 3.76
N VAL A 115 -7.59 10.06 4.72
CA VAL A 115 -8.40 8.86 5.04
C VAL A 115 -9.78 9.20 5.62
N ILE A 116 -9.93 10.36 6.26
CA ILE A 116 -11.18 10.74 6.97
C ILE A 116 -12.34 10.98 5.99
N ASN A 117 -12.06 11.39 4.76
CA ASN A 117 -13.07 11.70 3.75
C ASN A 117 -13.02 10.73 2.56
N ASP A 118 -12.25 9.64 2.67
CA ASP A 118 -12.07 8.70 1.58
C ASP A 118 -13.33 7.83 1.45
N GLN A 119 -14.07 8.02 0.36
CA GLN A 119 -15.25 7.23 0.01
C GLN A 119 -15.00 6.50 -1.30
N THR A 120 -14.00 5.63 -1.30
CA THR A 120 -13.66 4.86 -2.49
C THR A 120 -14.53 3.61 -2.58
N PHE A 121 -15.41 3.58 -3.58
CA PHE A 121 -16.03 2.33 -4.01
C PHE A 121 -15.02 1.54 -4.85
N PRO A 122 -15.07 0.19 -4.83
CA PRO A 122 -14.22 -0.61 -5.69
C PRO A 122 -14.49 -0.29 -7.16
N LEU A 123 -13.44 -0.04 -7.92
CA LEU A 123 -13.51 0.04 -9.38
C LEU A 123 -13.75 -1.36 -9.94
N ILE A 124 -14.60 -1.44 -10.97
CA ILE A 124 -14.98 -2.68 -11.65
C ILE A 124 -14.68 -2.55 -13.15
N PRO A 125 -14.79 -3.65 -13.94
CA PRO A 125 -14.50 -3.59 -15.36
C PRO A 125 -15.44 -2.62 -16.06
N GLY A 126 -14.86 -1.62 -16.74
CA GLY A 126 -15.58 -0.51 -17.36
C GLY A 126 -15.38 0.84 -16.67
N ASP A 127 -14.94 0.84 -15.42
CA ASP A 127 -14.56 2.06 -14.71
C ASP A 127 -13.16 2.53 -15.12
N GLY A 128 -12.93 3.84 -15.06
CA GLY A 128 -11.65 4.46 -15.37
C GLY A 128 -11.06 5.24 -14.19
N ILE A 129 -10.08 6.09 -14.49
CA ILE A 129 -9.38 6.92 -13.49
C ILE A 129 -10.26 8.06 -12.93
N ASN A 130 -11.38 8.38 -13.59
CA ASN A 130 -12.28 9.43 -13.11
C ASN A 130 -13.12 8.96 -11.93
N GLU A 131 -13.44 7.66 -11.91
CA GLU A 131 -14.14 6.98 -10.84
C GLU A 131 -13.22 6.66 -9.66
N ALA A 132 -11.89 6.81 -9.85
CA ALA A 132 -10.83 6.47 -8.89
C ALA A 132 -10.51 7.57 -7.86
N GLN A 133 -11.20 8.72 -7.90
CA GLN A 133 -10.77 9.98 -7.25
C GLN A 133 -11.32 10.19 -5.85
#